data_AF-A0A800A4G9-F1
#
_entry.id   AF-A0A800A4G9-F1
#
_cell.length_a   1.000
_cell.length_b   1.000
_cell.length_c   1.000
_cell.angle_alpha   90.00
_cell.angle_beta   90.00
_cell.angle_gamma   90.00
#
_symmetry.space_group_name_H-M   'P 1'
#
loop_
_entity.id
_entity.type
_entity.pdbx_description
1 polymer ?
#
loop_
_entity_poly.entity_id
_entity_poly.type
_entity_poly.pdbx_seq_one_letter_code
_entity_poly.pdbx_strand_id
1 'polypeptide(L)'
;DGTGHAVLTWMDSDWSYRRNLYYALVDGDGIAMIIDSNAECFAGVEQGILDQAEAETLTEFSLQALKALAPVLDRRRDSGRVRHCHGDLHLRNICIVEGRPTLFDAIEFNDAFATIDVLYDLAFLLMDLDHRGLKRLANIVFNRYLDVTGNGTGEAGGLRVMALFLSMRAAIRSHVDAAQAQTLSDREKARARAEESNDYLNMALNYLAPEAPRLIAVGGLSGSGKSRMARELAPFLGVAPGARVVRSDSTRKRLAGVPLTRRLGNQGYLAEMTERTFEALYEEALAALRAGQSVLADAVFAKPESRRTIERVADKAGVPFTGLWLEAPAEIMARRVTERQRNVSDANAKILGQQLTYDLGEIEWFRIDSSGPRQETLKAGLGLIGLETGVA
;
A
#
# COMPACT_ATOMS: atom_id res chain seq x y z
N ASP A 1 -36.95 -0.02 -15.64
CA ASP A 1 -36.01 0.74 -16.50
C ASP A 1 -35.62 2.11 -15.92
N GLY A 2 -35.89 2.40 -14.64
CA GLY A 2 -35.40 3.61 -13.97
C GLY A 2 -34.75 3.31 -12.63
N THR A 3 -33.41 3.33 -12.57
CA THR A 3 -32.60 3.44 -11.33
C THR A 3 -31.21 4.04 -11.64
N GLY A 4 -31.14 5.13 -12.41
CA GLY A 4 -29.87 5.77 -12.81
C GLY A 4 -29.75 7.27 -12.55
N HIS A 5 -30.69 7.90 -11.83
CA HIS A 5 -30.78 9.37 -11.74
C HIS A 5 -30.90 9.94 -10.32
N ALA A 6 -30.53 9.19 -9.28
CA ALA A 6 -30.63 9.68 -7.89
C ALA A 6 -29.33 10.27 -7.31
N VAL A 7 -28.20 10.26 -8.04
CA VAL A 7 -26.91 10.76 -7.51
C VAL A 7 -26.56 12.17 -8.02
N LEU A 8 -27.34 12.74 -8.94
CA LEU A 8 -27.00 14.02 -9.60
C LEU A 8 -27.93 15.20 -9.29
N THR A 9 -28.93 15.04 -8.43
CA THR A 9 -29.94 16.10 -8.16
C THR A 9 -29.64 17.00 -6.97
N TRP A 10 -28.47 16.87 -6.32
CA TRP A 10 -28.01 17.77 -5.24
C TRP A 10 -27.02 18.85 -5.71
N MET A 11 -26.93 19.13 -7.03
CA MET A 11 -25.86 19.97 -7.62
C MET A 11 -26.34 21.23 -8.37
N ASP A 12 -27.49 21.81 -8.02
CA ASP A 12 -27.94 23.08 -8.62
C ASP A 12 -28.24 24.15 -7.57
N SER A 13 -27.24 25.01 -7.29
CA SER A 13 -27.41 26.47 -7.14
C SER A 13 -26.17 27.21 -6.57
N ASP A 14 -25.02 27.20 -7.25
CA ASP A 14 -24.19 28.42 -7.32
C ASP A 14 -23.12 28.30 -8.44
N TRP A 15 -23.23 29.14 -9.46
CA TRP A 15 -22.37 29.12 -10.65
C TRP A 15 -21.08 29.94 -10.46
N SER A 16 -20.99 30.74 -9.40
CA SER A 16 -19.86 31.64 -9.14
C SER A 16 -18.66 30.94 -8.46
N TYR A 17 -18.89 29.82 -7.76
CA TYR A 17 -17.87 28.99 -7.08
C TYR A 17 -16.98 28.19 -8.07
N ARG A 18 -17.49 27.92 -9.28
CA ARG A 18 -16.89 26.95 -10.24
C ARG A 18 -15.63 27.43 -10.96
N ARG A 19 -15.27 28.71 -10.91
CA ARG A 19 -14.05 29.19 -11.61
C ARG A 19 -12.75 28.86 -10.85
N ASN A 20 -12.84 28.62 -9.54
CA ASN A 20 -11.72 28.18 -8.70
C ASN A 20 -11.55 26.65 -8.64
N LEU A 21 -12.52 25.87 -9.16
CA LEU A 21 -12.47 24.41 -9.20
C LEU A 21 -11.50 23.84 -10.26
N TYR A 22 -10.93 24.68 -11.14
CA TYR A 22 -9.94 24.25 -12.14
C TYR A 22 -8.62 23.76 -11.53
N TYR A 23 -8.41 23.96 -10.22
CA TYR A 23 -7.25 23.47 -9.45
C TYR A 23 -7.67 22.57 -8.26
N ALA A 24 -8.90 22.05 -8.23
CA ALA A 24 -9.52 21.56 -6.99
C ALA A 24 -8.88 20.32 -6.33
N LEU A 25 -7.96 19.57 -6.97
CA LEU A 25 -7.44 18.31 -6.41
C LEU A 25 -5.92 18.16 -6.53
N VAL A 26 -5.20 19.28 -6.62
CA VAL A 26 -3.81 19.26 -7.08
C VAL A 26 -2.80 19.71 -6.04
N ASP A 27 -3.18 20.15 -4.86
CA ASP A 27 -2.25 20.66 -3.85
C ASP A 27 -2.86 20.64 -2.45
N GLY A 28 -2.17 21.25 -1.49
CA GLY A 28 -2.69 21.40 -0.13
C GLY A 28 -4.08 22.03 -0.08
N ASP A 29 -4.33 23.07 -0.88
CA ASP A 29 -5.60 23.82 -0.86
C ASP A 29 -6.72 22.98 -1.47
N GLY A 30 -6.47 22.28 -2.58
CA GLY A 30 -7.46 21.37 -3.17
C GLY A 30 -7.85 20.23 -2.21
N ILE A 31 -6.88 19.67 -1.48
CA ILE A 31 -7.16 18.64 -0.47
C ILE A 31 -7.95 19.22 0.71
N ALA A 32 -7.69 20.47 1.13
CA ALA A 32 -8.49 21.14 2.15
C ALA A 32 -9.96 21.24 1.72
N MET A 33 -10.22 21.65 0.47
CA MET A 33 -11.58 21.77 -0.06
C MET A 33 -12.35 20.44 -0.02
N ILE A 34 -11.70 19.30 -0.28
CA ILE A 34 -12.38 18.00 -0.11
C ILE A 34 -12.71 17.73 1.36
N ILE A 35 -11.76 17.99 2.26
CA ILE A 35 -11.97 17.74 3.69
C ILE A 35 -13.14 18.59 4.20
N ASP A 36 -13.18 19.87 3.82
CA ASP A 36 -14.27 20.78 4.17
C ASP A 36 -15.60 20.31 3.54
N SER A 37 -15.60 19.90 2.27
CA SER A 37 -16.80 19.36 1.61
C SER A 37 -17.31 18.07 2.28
N ASN A 38 -16.41 17.20 2.73
CA ASN A 38 -16.79 16.00 3.48
C ASN A 38 -17.42 16.39 4.83
N ALA A 39 -16.84 17.37 5.54
CA ALA A 39 -17.36 17.87 6.81
C ALA A 39 -18.76 18.48 6.64
N GLU A 40 -18.99 19.27 5.59
CA GLU A 40 -20.32 19.80 5.25
C GLU A 40 -21.33 18.68 4.99
N CYS A 41 -20.93 17.64 4.25
CA CYS A 41 -21.77 16.47 4.01
C CYS A 41 -22.12 15.73 5.31
N PHE A 42 -21.16 15.53 6.22
CA PHE A 42 -21.42 14.91 7.52
C PHE A 42 -22.38 15.74 8.38
N ALA A 43 -22.15 17.06 8.45
CA ALA A 43 -23.01 17.97 9.21
C ALA A 43 -24.47 17.99 8.70
N GLY A 44 -24.67 17.71 7.41
CA GLY A 44 -26.00 17.61 6.79
C GLY A 44 -26.76 16.30 7.08
N VAL A 45 -26.16 15.33 7.77
CA VAL A 45 -26.80 14.04 8.04
C VAL A 45 -27.70 14.07 9.28
N GLU A 46 -28.91 13.54 9.15
CA GLU A 46 -29.86 13.33 10.25
C GLU A 46 -29.26 12.59 11.46
N GLN A 47 -29.67 13.00 12.66
CA GLN A 47 -29.22 12.38 13.91
C GLN A 47 -29.55 10.88 13.95
N GLY A 48 -28.57 10.07 14.38
CA GLY A 48 -28.72 8.63 14.55
C GLY A 48 -28.34 7.79 13.32
N ILE A 49 -27.91 8.41 12.22
CA ILE A 49 -27.38 7.69 11.05
C ILE A 49 -25.86 7.50 11.14
N LEU A 50 -25.12 8.52 11.58
CA LEU A 50 -23.68 8.45 11.81
C LEU A 50 -23.29 9.14 13.11
N ASP A 51 -22.16 8.74 13.68
CA ASP A 51 -21.58 9.40 14.85
C ASP A 51 -20.97 10.76 14.47
N GLN A 52 -21.68 11.83 14.80
CA GLN A 52 -21.26 13.19 14.46
C GLN A 52 -19.98 13.61 15.20
N ALA A 53 -19.73 13.10 16.41
CA ALA A 53 -18.51 13.44 17.14
C ALA A 53 -17.28 12.78 16.49
N GLU A 54 -17.43 11.55 15.97
CA GLU A 54 -16.39 10.90 15.18
C GLU A 54 -16.15 11.62 13.84
N ALA A 55 -17.19 12.13 13.18
CA ALA A 55 -17.06 12.91 11.95
C ALA A 55 -16.33 14.26 12.15
N GLU A 56 -16.63 14.96 13.24
CA GLU A 56 -15.90 16.16 13.66
C GLU A 56 -14.43 15.82 13.95
N THR A 57 -14.17 14.75 14.70
CA THR A 57 -12.81 14.26 15.00
C THR A 57 -12.03 13.92 13.73
N LEU A 58 -12.67 13.25 12.76
CA LEU A 58 -12.06 12.92 11.47
C LEU A 58 -11.65 14.18 10.71
N THR A 59 -12.52 15.20 10.71
CA THR A 59 -12.24 16.48 10.07
C THR A 59 -11.03 17.16 10.69
N GLU A 60 -10.97 17.24 12.02
CA GLU A 60 -9.84 17.81 12.76
C GLU A 60 -8.52 17.08 12.44
N PHE A 61 -8.51 15.75 12.52
CA PHE A 61 -7.33 14.94 12.22
C PHE A 61 -6.89 15.04 10.76
N SER A 62 -7.85 15.10 9.82
CA SER A 62 -7.56 15.27 8.39
C SER A 62 -6.90 16.63 8.12
N LEU A 63 -7.43 17.71 8.70
CA LEU A 63 -6.84 19.06 8.58
C LEU A 63 -5.47 19.14 9.25
N GLN A 64 -5.27 18.46 10.38
CA GLN A 64 -3.96 18.39 11.04
C GLN A 64 -2.92 17.64 10.18
N ALA A 65 -3.30 16.49 9.61
CA ALA A 65 -2.45 15.73 8.71
C ALA A 65 -2.10 16.55 7.45
N LEU A 66 -3.08 17.26 6.88
CA LEU A 66 -2.90 18.13 5.73
C LEU A 66 -1.86 19.22 5.97
N LYS A 67 -1.87 19.88 7.13
CA LYS A 67 -0.86 20.92 7.47
C LYS A 67 0.57 20.40 7.33
N ALA A 68 0.83 19.14 7.72
CA ALA A 68 2.14 18.53 7.61
C ALA A 68 2.47 18.01 6.19
N LEU A 69 1.44 17.76 5.37
CA LEU A 69 1.55 17.12 4.06
C LEU A 69 1.40 18.09 2.88
N ALA A 70 0.89 19.31 3.07
CA ALA A 70 0.71 20.29 2.00
C ALA A 70 1.97 20.50 1.15
N PRO A 71 3.18 20.68 1.71
CA PRO A 71 4.39 20.81 0.90
C PRO A 71 4.73 19.53 0.11
N VAL A 72 4.31 18.35 0.59
CA VAL A 72 4.48 17.09 -0.14
C VAL A 72 3.51 17.05 -1.32
N LEU A 73 2.25 17.39 -1.11
CA LEU A 73 1.22 17.44 -2.15
C LEU A 73 1.61 18.41 -3.28
N ASP A 74 2.13 19.60 -2.94
CA ASP A 74 2.61 20.57 -3.93
C ASP A 74 3.72 19.97 -4.81
N ARG A 75 4.73 19.34 -4.18
CA ARG A 75 5.80 18.66 -4.92
C ARG A 75 5.28 17.52 -5.78
N ARG A 76 4.22 16.83 -5.37
CA ARG A 76 3.61 15.76 -6.17
C ARG A 76 2.96 16.32 -7.43
N ARG A 77 2.23 17.43 -7.33
CA ARG A 77 1.71 18.15 -8.51
C ARG A 77 2.82 18.60 -9.43
N ASP A 78 3.80 19.30 -8.87
CA ASP A 78 4.89 19.88 -9.66
C ASP A 78 5.77 18.79 -10.33
N SER A 79 5.76 17.57 -9.80
CA SER A 79 6.41 16.38 -10.38
C SER A 79 5.50 15.54 -11.29
N GLY A 80 4.35 16.06 -11.72
CA GLY A 80 3.47 15.42 -12.71
C GLY A 80 2.73 14.19 -12.19
N ARG A 81 2.45 14.15 -10.88
CA ARG A 81 1.68 13.07 -10.22
C ARG A 81 0.18 13.30 -10.25
N VAL A 82 -0.26 14.52 -10.55
CA VAL A 82 -1.63 14.80 -10.92
C VAL A 82 -1.82 14.47 -12.40
N ARG A 83 -2.82 13.65 -12.72
CA ARG A 83 -3.14 13.21 -14.08
C ARG A 83 -4.63 13.05 -14.25
N HIS A 84 -5.08 12.94 -15.50
CA HIS A 84 -6.41 12.42 -15.78
C HIS A 84 -6.45 10.91 -15.45
N CYS A 85 -7.13 10.59 -14.37
CA CYS A 85 -7.22 9.29 -13.72
C CYS A 85 -8.63 8.72 -13.85
N HIS A 86 -8.95 7.64 -13.11
CA HIS A 86 -10.30 7.09 -13.12
C HIS A 86 -11.29 7.96 -12.33
N GLY A 87 -10.83 8.57 -11.22
CA GLY A 87 -11.65 9.39 -10.32
C GLY A 87 -12.44 8.58 -9.29
N ASP A 88 -12.95 7.41 -9.72
CA ASP A 88 -13.78 6.49 -8.93
C ASP A 88 -13.29 5.02 -8.99
N LEU A 89 -11.98 4.79 -8.77
CA LEU A 89 -11.35 3.48 -8.92
C LEU A 89 -11.63 2.52 -7.73
N HIS A 90 -12.86 2.05 -7.58
CA HIS A 90 -13.20 1.02 -6.57
C HIS A 90 -13.62 -0.31 -7.23
N LEU A 91 -13.74 -1.40 -6.46
CA LEU A 91 -13.96 -2.76 -7.00
C LEU A 91 -15.27 -2.90 -7.77
N ARG A 92 -16.30 -2.07 -7.51
CA ARG A 92 -17.52 -2.08 -8.33
C ARG A 92 -17.31 -1.56 -9.75
N ASN A 93 -16.18 -0.87 -10.01
CA ASN A 93 -15.77 -0.30 -11.29
C ASN A 93 -14.62 -1.12 -11.92
N ILE A 94 -14.47 -2.37 -11.48
CA ILE A 94 -13.52 -3.34 -12.03
C ILE A 94 -14.29 -4.61 -12.39
N CYS A 95 -14.28 -4.97 -13.66
CA CYS A 95 -14.89 -6.21 -14.14
C CYS A 95 -13.84 -7.11 -14.81
N ILE A 96 -14.19 -8.38 -15.02
CA ILE A 96 -13.38 -9.30 -15.79
C ILE A 96 -13.91 -9.34 -17.22
N VAL A 97 -13.13 -8.80 -18.16
CA VAL A 97 -13.41 -8.87 -19.60
C VAL A 97 -12.35 -9.76 -20.22
N GLU A 98 -12.75 -10.84 -20.90
CA GLU A 98 -11.83 -11.79 -21.55
C GLU A 98 -10.72 -12.33 -20.62
N GLY A 99 -11.08 -12.59 -19.35
CA GLY A 99 -10.15 -13.08 -18.34
C GLY A 99 -9.15 -12.04 -17.82
N ARG A 100 -9.35 -10.75 -18.11
CA ARG A 100 -8.51 -9.65 -17.65
C ARG A 100 -9.29 -8.66 -16.78
N PRO A 101 -8.72 -8.23 -15.63
CA PRO A 101 -9.25 -7.09 -14.90
C PRO A 101 -9.27 -5.86 -15.80
N THR A 102 -10.45 -5.27 -15.95
CA THR A 102 -10.72 -4.14 -16.83
C THR A 102 -11.45 -3.09 -16.01
N LEU A 103 -10.90 -1.87 -16.03
CA LEU A 103 -11.50 -0.71 -15.38
C LEU A 103 -12.62 -0.18 -16.29
N PHE A 104 -13.75 0.20 -15.71
CA PHE A 104 -14.88 0.76 -16.44
C PHE A 104 -15.59 1.81 -15.58
N ASP A 105 -16.40 2.67 -16.20
CA ASP A 105 -17.13 3.74 -15.51
C ASP A 105 -16.21 4.78 -14.85
N ALA A 106 -15.18 5.22 -15.60
CA ALA A 106 -14.35 6.33 -15.20
C ALA A 106 -15.14 7.65 -15.28
N ILE A 107 -14.81 8.62 -14.42
CA ILE A 107 -15.40 9.94 -14.49
C ILE A 107 -14.82 10.67 -15.71
N GLU A 108 -15.61 10.83 -16.77
CA GLU A 108 -15.15 11.45 -18.03
C GLU A 108 -15.64 12.89 -18.23
N PHE A 109 -16.68 13.29 -17.50
CA PHE A 109 -17.41 14.54 -17.76
C PHE A 109 -17.09 15.65 -16.76
N ASN A 110 -16.26 15.36 -15.76
CA ASN A 110 -15.90 16.31 -14.72
C ASN A 110 -14.40 16.23 -14.41
N ASP A 111 -13.65 17.10 -15.09
CA ASP A 111 -12.19 17.21 -14.92
C ASP A 111 -11.78 17.44 -13.47
N ALA A 112 -12.63 18.10 -12.67
CA ALA A 112 -12.34 18.36 -11.27
C ALA A 112 -12.35 17.09 -10.41
N PHE A 113 -12.97 16.00 -10.85
CA PHE A 113 -12.93 14.69 -10.16
C PHE A 113 -12.01 13.67 -10.85
N ALA A 114 -11.69 13.88 -12.12
CA ALA A 114 -10.82 13.00 -12.89
C ALA A 114 -9.34 13.44 -12.89
N THR A 115 -9.06 14.73 -12.74
CA THR A 115 -7.69 15.28 -12.70
C THR A 115 -7.17 15.29 -11.26
N ILE A 116 -6.61 14.17 -10.84
CA ILE A 116 -6.24 13.90 -9.45
C ILE A 116 -4.85 13.29 -9.32
N ASP A 117 -4.34 13.26 -8.09
CA ASP A 117 -3.12 12.51 -7.79
C ASP A 117 -3.32 11.01 -8.07
N VAL A 118 -2.37 10.41 -8.79
CA VAL A 118 -2.42 8.98 -9.15
C VAL A 118 -2.47 8.03 -7.95
N LEU A 119 -1.94 8.43 -6.78
CA LEU A 119 -2.06 7.66 -5.54
C LEU A 119 -3.38 7.92 -4.83
N TYR A 120 -4.01 9.09 -5.03
CA TYR A 120 -5.37 9.34 -4.53
C TYR A 120 -6.41 8.51 -5.30
N ASP A 121 -6.19 8.27 -6.60
CA ASP A 121 -6.98 7.33 -7.39
C ASP A 121 -6.74 5.88 -6.93
N LEU A 122 -5.47 5.48 -6.77
CA LEU A 122 -5.10 4.14 -6.28
C LEU A 122 -5.66 3.86 -4.88
N ALA A 123 -5.66 4.86 -3.99
CA ALA A 123 -6.13 4.72 -2.61
C ALA A 123 -7.58 4.25 -2.55
N PHE A 124 -8.41 4.58 -3.54
CA PHE A 124 -9.80 4.14 -3.56
C PHE A 124 -9.90 2.60 -3.67
N LEU A 125 -9.12 2.00 -4.57
CA LEU A 125 -9.06 0.55 -4.71
C LEU A 125 -8.48 -0.13 -3.47
N LEU A 126 -7.43 0.47 -2.89
CA LEU A 126 -6.77 -0.08 -1.71
C LEU A 126 -7.71 -0.07 -0.50
N MET A 127 -8.42 1.04 -0.29
CA MET A 127 -9.42 1.20 0.77
C MET A 127 -10.59 0.22 0.58
N ASP A 128 -11.15 0.08 -0.62
CA ASP A 128 -12.28 -0.86 -0.87
C ASP A 128 -11.84 -2.33 -0.73
N LEU A 129 -10.60 -2.68 -1.07
CA LEU A 129 -10.03 -3.99 -0.76
C LEU A 129 -9.91 -4.22 0.75
N ASP A 130 -9.44 -3.23 1.50
CA ASP A 130 -9.27 -3.31 2.95
C ASP A 130 -10.62 -3.46 3.67
N HIS A 131 -11.61 -2.63 3.32
CA HIS A 131 -12.98 -2.68 3.83
C HIS A 131 -13.61 -4.07 3.69
N ARG A 132 -13.30 -4.79 2.59
CA ARG A 132 -13.78 -6.15 2.33
C ARG A 132 -12.96 -7.26 3.02
N GLY A 133 -12.04 -6.91 3.92
CA GLY A 133 -11.14 -7.85 4.58
C GLY A 133 -10.04 -8.42 3.66
N LEU A 134 -9.85 -7.85 2.46
CA LEU A 134 -8.88 -8.31 1.48
C LEU A 134 -7.52 -7.59 1.63
N LYS A 135 -7.10 -7.32 2.87
CA LYS A 135 -5.83 -6.66 3.25
C LYS A 135 -4.60 -7.19 2.49
N ARG A 136 -4.53 -8.52 2.35
CA ARG A 136 -3.45 -9.16 1.58
C ARG A 136 -3.42 -8.72 0.11
N LEU A 137 -4.58 -8.59 -0.53
CA LEU A 137 -4.66 -8.14 -1.92
C LEU A 137 -4.38 -6.64 -2.02
N ALA A 138 -4.86 -5.82 -1.08
CA ALA A 138 -4.52 -4.40 -1.00
C ALA A 138 -2.99 -4.21 -0.93
N ASN A 139 -2.31 -4.92 -0.02
CA ASN A 139 -0.85 -4.86 0.12
C ASN A 139 -0.10 -5.30 -1.15
N ILE A 140 -0.60 -6.34 -1.85
CA ILE A 140 -0.01 -6.82 -3.10
C ILE A 140 -0.13 -5.74 -4.20
N VAL A 141 -1.31 -5.13 -4.36
CA VAL A 141 -1.54 -4.07 -5.35
C VAL A 141 -0.66 -2.88 -5.03
N PHE A 142 -0.64 -2.42 -3.78
CA PHE A 142 0.20 -1.34 -3.29
C PHE A 142 1.68 -1.57 -3.61
N ASN A 143 2.24 -2.69 -3.15
CA ASN A 143 3.66 -3.00 -3.37
C ASN A 143 3.99 -3.16 -4.86
N ARG A 144 3.10 -3.77 -5.65
CA ARG A 144 3.32 -3.93 -7.09
C ARG A 144 3.29 -2.59 -7.82
N TYR A 145 2.36 -1.71 -7.47
CA TYR A 145 2.26 -0.38 -8.05
C TYR A 145 3.54 0.42 -7.76
N LEU A 146 4.00 0.43 -6.49
CA LEU A 146 5.24 1.12 -6.11
C LEU A 146 6.48 0.50 -6.77
N ASP A 147 6.53 -0.83 -6.88
CA ASP A 147 7.64 -1.53 -7.55
C ASP A 147 7.79 -1.12 -9.02
N VAL A 148 6.67 -0.93 -9.72
CA VAL A 148 6.61 -0.58 -11.16
C VAL A 148 6.83 0.92 -11.39
N THR A 149 6.19 1.77 -10.59
CA THR A 149 6.16 3.21 -10.84
C THR A 149 7.31 3.97 -10.17
N GLY A 150 7.86 3.43 -9.09
CA GLY A 150 8.81 4.15 -8.24
C GLY A 150 8.17 5.29 -7.44
N ASN A 151 6.83 5.39 -7.39
CA ASN A 151 6.13 6.53 -6.78
C ASN A 151 6.11 6.53 -5.24
N GLY A 152 6.75 5.54 -4.61
CA GLY A 152 6.70 5.36 -3.15
C GLY A 152 7.69 6.26 -2.43
N THR A 153 8.95 6.22 -2.89
CA THR A 153 10.08 6.94 -2.31
C THR A 153 10.67 7.90 -3.36
N GLY A 154 11.40 8.93 -2.93
CA GLY A 154 11.96 9.97 -3.81
C GLY A 154 11.38 11.37 -3.56
N GLU A 155 11.70 12.34 -4.42
CA GLU A 155 11.38 13.77 -4.22
C GLU A 155 9.89 14.06 -3.98
N ALA A 156 9.01 13.30 -4.62
CA ALA A 156 7.56 13.43 -4.52
C ALA A 156 6.95 12.75 -3.28
N GLY A 157 7.71 11.96 -2.51
CA GLY A 157 7.32 11.47 -1.17
C GLY A 157 5.99 10.73 -1.05
N GLY A 158 5.61 9.87 -2.00
CA GLY A 158 4.26 9.30 -2.09
C GLY A 158 3.79 8.44 -0.91
N LEU A 159 4.69 7.75 -0.21
CA LEU A 159 4.31 7.00 0.99
C LEU A 159 3.74 7.91 2.10
N ARG A 160 4.18 9.17 2.19
CA ARG A 160 3.77 10.09 3.27
C ARG A 160 2.30 10.50 3.18
N VAL A 161 1.71 10.48 1.99
CA VAL A 161 0.33 10.93 1.76
C VAL A 161 -0.70 9.80 1.78
N MET A 162 -0.25 8.54 1.82
CA MET A 162 -1.11 7.37 1.64
C MET A 162 -2.19 7.27 2.72
N ALA A 163 -1.83 7.49 3.99
CA ALA A 163 -2.77 7.48 5.11
C ALA A 163 -3.91 8.49 4.93
N LEU A 164 -3.56 9.74 4.57
CA LEU A 164 -4.55 10.78 4.30
C LEU A 164 -5.43 10.43 3.10
N PHE A 165 -4.85 9.93 2.00
CA PHE A 165 -5.62 9.54 0.82
C PHE A 165 -6.59 8.38 1.07
N LEU A 166 -6.17 7.36 1.81
CA LEU A 166 -7.03 6.25 2.23
C LEU A 166 -8.17 6.75 3.12
N SER A 167 -7.85 7.61 4.10
CA SER A 167 -8.82 8.22 5.02
C SER A 167 -9.89 9.02 4.28
N MET A 168 -9.47 9.90 3.37
CA MET A 168 -10.40 10.71 2.58
C MET A 168 -11.30 9.87 1.66
N ARG A 169 -10.79 8.80 1.05
CA ARG A 169 -11.62 7.88 0.24
C ARG A 169 -12.64 7.14 1.10
N ALA A 170 -12.25 6.71 2.30
CA ALA A 170 -13.19 6.13 3.27
C ALA A 170 -14.24 7.17 3.72
N ALA A 171 -13.84 8.41 3.99
CA ALA A 171 -14.75 9.50 4.34
C ALA A 171 -15.80 9.75 3.25
N ILE A 172 -15.38 9.74 1.98
CA ILE A 172 -16.29 9.86 0.83
C ILE A 172 -17.34 8.74 0.82
N ARG A 173 -16.90 7.49 1.02
CA ARG A 173 -17.81 6.35 1.11
C ARG A 173 -18.79 6.48 2.28
N SER A 174 -18.30 6.92 3.43
CA SER A 174 -19.10 7.15 4.63
C SER A 174 -20.26 8.12 4.35
N HIS A 175 -19.97 9.36 3.94
CA HIS A 175 -21.03 10.34 3.75
C HIS A 175 -21.98 9.98 2.59
N VAL A 176 -21.52 9.25 1.56
CA VAL A 176 -22.38 8.74 0.48
C VAL A 176 -23.36 7.69 1.01
N ASP A 177 -22.89 6.73 1.81
CA ASP A 177 -23.76 5.71 2.39
C ASP A 177 -24.73 6.32 3.43
N ALA A 178 -24.32 7.33 4.20
CA ALA A 178 -25.22 8.11 5.07
C ALA A 178 -26.31 8.87 4.28
N ALA A 179 -25.95 9.53 3.18
CA ALA A 179 -26.91 10.20 2.30
C ALA A 179 -27.93 9.20 1.72
N GLN A 180 -27.47 8.01 1.31
CA GLN A 180 -28.36 6.94 0.85
C GLN A 180 -29.31 6.48 1.96
N ALA A 181 -28.83 6.33 3.20
CA ALA A 181 -29.66 5.94 4.34
C ALA A 181 -30.86 6.88 4.55
N GLN A 182 -30.65 8.20 4.41
CA GLN A 182 -31.71 9.22 4.56
C GLN A 182 -32.79 9.15 3.47
N THR A 183 -32.43 8.74 2.26
CA THR A 183 -33.35 8.73 1.11
C THR A 183 -34.14 7.42 0.97
N LEU A 184 -33.72 6.35 1.64
CA LEU A 184 -34.33 5.03 1.51
C LEU A 184 -35.61 4.93 2.36
N SER A 185 -36.72 4.58 1.72
CA SER A 185 -38.00 4.34 2.40
C SER A 185 -38.04 3.00 3.16
N ASP A 186 -37.22 2.04 2.74
CA ASP A 186 -37.07 0.73 3.39
C ASP A 186 -36.14 0.86 4.60
N ARG A 187 -36.71 0.70 5.80
CA ARG A 187 -36.01 0.87 7.08
C ARG A 187 -34.84 -0.10 7.27
N GLU A 188 -34.96 -1.32 6.77
CA GLU A 188 -33.88 -2.31 6.91
C GLU A 188 -32.69 -1.93 6.04
N LYS A 189 -32.95 -1.52 4.80
CA LYS A 189 -31.91 -1.03 3.89
C LYS A 189 -31.29 0.29 4.36
N ALA A 190 -32.11 1.20 4.89
CA ALA A 190 -31.62 2.45 5.46
C ALA A 190 -30.67 2.19 6.63
N ARG A 191 -31.05 1.28 7.54
CA ARG A 191 -30.20 0.87 8.66
C ARG A 191 -28.89 0.23 8.20
N ALA A 192 -28.92 -0.68 7.24
CA ALA A 192 -27.70 -1.30 6.71
C ALA A 192 -26.74 -0.26 6.08
N ARG A 193 -27.27 0.79 5.44
CA ARG A 193 -26.46 1.90 4.91
C ARG A 193 -25.89 2.80 6.00
N ALA A 194 -26.64 3.03 7.08
CA ALA A 194 -26.13 3.73 8.24
C ALA A 194 -24.98 2.94 8.91
N GLU A 195 -25.13 1.62 9.08
CA GLU A 195 -24.08 0.74 9.61
C GLU A 195 -22.82 0.80 8.72
N GLU A 196 -22.97 0.63 7.40
CA GLU A 196 -21.87 0.75 6.43
C GLU A 196 -21.18 2.13 6.49
N SER A 197 -21.95 3.22 6.65
CA SER A 197 -21.42 4.57 6.81
C SER A 197 -20.51 4.68 8.04
N ASN A 198 -20.92 4.12 9.18
CA ASN A 198 -20.12 4.15 10.39
C ASN A 198 -18.86 3.26 10.28
N ASP A 199 -18.93 2.14 9.57
CA ASP A 199 -17.76 1.31 9.31
C ASP A 199 -16.70 2.07 8.49
N TYR A 200 -17.12 2.80 7.46
CA TYR A 200 -16.21 3.66 6.68
C TYR A 200 -15.67 4.84 7.50
N LEU A 201 -16.48 5.45 8.38
CA LEU A 201 -16.04 6.53 9.26
C LEU A 201 -14.94 6.06 10.22
N ASN A 202 -15.17 4.91 10.86
CA ASN A 202 -14.20 4.24 11.72
C ASN A 202 -12.92 3.89 10.96
N MET A 203 -13.05 3.36 9.74
CA MET A 203 -11.89 3.06 8.89
C MET A 203 -11.11 4.32 8.52
N ALA A 204 -11.79 5.43 8.21
CA ALA A 204 -11.16 6.71 7.91
C ALA A 204 -10.33 7.25 9.10
N LEU A 205 -10.86 7.15 10.31
CA LEU A 205 -10.15 7.50 11.55
C LEU A 205 -8.94 6.58 11.79
N ASN A 206 -9.13 5.27 11.62
CA ASN A 206 -8.07 4.28 11.82
C ASN A 206 -6.88 4.48 10.87
N TYR A 207 -7.10 4.97 9.64
CA TYR A 207 -6.00 5.30 8.73
C TYR A 207 -5.14 6.48 9.19
N LEU A 208 -5.70 7.41 9.96
CA LEU A 208 -4.97 8.56 10.52
C LEU A 208 -4.37 8.27 11.90
N ALA A 209 -4.70 7.13 12.50
CA ALA A 209 -4.12 6.72 13.77
C ALA A 209 -2.61 6.45 13.62
N PRO A 210 -1.76 7.07 14.45
CA PRO A 210 -0.32 6.90 14.35
C PRO A 210 0.10 5.48 14.76
N GLU A 211 0.88 4.81 13.92
CA GLU A 211 1.55 3.56 14.25
C GLU A 211 3.06 3.69 14.03
N ALA A 212 3.86 3.24 15.01
CA ALA A 212 5.31 3.33 14.92
C ALA A 212 5.84 2.35 13.85
N PRO A 213 6.58 2.83 12.82
CA PRO A 213 7.14 1.96 11.82
C PRO A 213 8.21 1.05 12.41
N ARG A 214 8.43 -0.09 11.77
CA ARG A 214 9.51 -1.03 12.10
C ARG A 214 10.14 -1.62 10.85
N LEU A 215 11.40 -2.06 10.98
CA LEU A 215 12.13 -2.73 9.91
C LEU A 215 12.26 -4.22 10.20
N ILE A 216 11.83 -5.04 9.25
CA ILE A 216 12.00 -6.48 9.29
C ILE A 216 12.83 -6.91 8.08
N ALA A 217 13.97 -7.53 8.30
CA ALA A 217 14.78 -8.11 7.23
C ALA A 217 14.45 -9.61 7.10
N VAL A 218 14.19 -10.06 5.88
CA VAL A 218 13.89 -11.46 5.56
C VAL A 218 14.97 -12.00 4.63
N GLY A 219 15.94 -12.69 5.22
CA GLY A 219 17.09 -13.33 4.57
C GLY A 219 16.87 -14.79 4.23
N GLY A 220 17.77 -15.33 3.41
CA GLY A 220 17.80 -16.75 3.05
C GLY A 220 18.20 -17.00 1.59
N LEU A 221 18.67 -18.21 1.31
CA LEU A 221 19.09 -18.59 -0.04
C LEU A 221 17.91 -18.74 -1.01
N SER A 222 18.21 -18.75 -2.30
CA SER A 222 17.18 -18.89 -3.34
C SER A 222 16.41 -20.20 -3.18
N GLY A 223 15.11 -20.12 -2.93
CA GLY A 223 14.30 -21.33 -2.70
C GLY A 223 13.82 -21.47 -1.27
N SER A 224 14.42 -20.75 -0.31
CA SER A 224 14.02 -20.79 1.10
C SER A 224 12.66 -20.17 1.41
N GLY A 225 12.03 -19.48 0.46
CA GLY A 225 10.70 -18.88 0.67
C GLY A 225 10.72 -17.48 1.27
N LYS A 226 11.88 -16.83 1.45
CA LYS A 226 12.01 -15.44 1.95
C LYS A 226 11.05 -14.43 1.30
N SER A 227 10.96 -14.41 -0.02
CA SER A 227 10.09 -13.47 -0.76
C SER A 227 8.60 -13.77 -0.59
N ARG A 228 8.25 -15.00 -0.20
CA ARG A 228 6.88 -15.38 0.13
C ARG A 228 6.56 -14.94 1.57
N MET A 229 7.46 -15.23 2.52
CA MET A 229 7.33 -14.75 3.90
C MET A 229 7.16 -13.24 3.95
N ALA A 230 8.04 -12.47 3.33
CA ALA A 230 7.96 -11.01 3.33
C ALA A 230 6.59 -10.53 2.81
N ARG A 231 6.11 -11.03 1.67
CA ARG A 231 4.81 -10.63 1.12
C ARG A 231 3.60 -11.02 1.98
N GLU A 232 3.73 -12.07 2.79
CA GLU A 232 2.63 -12.52 3.65
C GLU A 232 2.65 -11.88 5.04
N LEU A 233 3.80 -11.45 5.53
CA LEU A 233 3.89 -10.63 6.74
C LEU A 233 3.45 -9.18 6.51
N ALA A 234 3.66 -8.66 5.30
CA ALA A 234 3.45 -7.25 4.99
C ALA A 234 2.07 -6.68 5.38
N PRO A 235 0.94 -7.38 5.16
CA PRO A 235 -0.38 -6.85 5.51
C PRO A 235 -0.63 -6.67 7.02
N PHE A 236 0.23 -7.23 7.88
CA PHE A 236 0.08 -7.21 9.34
C PHE A 236 0.90 -6.10 10.02
N LEU A 237 1.55 -5.22 9.26
CA LEU A 237 2.61 -4.35 9.76
C LEU A 237 2.40 -2.88 9.40
N GLY A 238 2.28 -2.03 10.41
CA GLY A 238 2.16 -0.59 10.22
C GLY A 238 0.80 -0.20 9.64
N VAL A 239 0.70 1.09 9.33
CA VAL A 239 -0.48 1.69 8.70
C VAL A 239 -0.85 0.98 7.39
N ALA A 240 -2.16 0.95 7.12
CA ALA A 240 -2.70 0.37 5.90
C ALA A 240 -2.03 0.95 4.64
N PRO A 241 -1.85 0.14 3.57
CA PRO A 241 -2.28 -1.25 3.43
C PRO A 241 -1.24 -2.25 3.98
N GLY A 242 -0.43 -1.84 4.96
CA GLY A 242 0.65 -2.61 5.56
C GLY A 242 2.03 -2.28 4.97
N ALA A 243 3.04 -3.02 5.37
CA ALA A 243 4.44 -2.69 5.10
C ALA A 243 4.81 -2.65 3.61
N ARG A 244 5.77 -1.76 3.31
CA ARG A 244 6.49 -1.73 2.03
C ARG A 244 7.48 -2.89 1.98
N VAL A 245 7.36 -3.75 0.96
CA VAL A 245 8.26 -4.88 0.71
C VAL A 245 9.34 -4.48 -0.29
N VAL A 246 10.51 -4.07 0.19
CA VAL A 246 11.65 -3.68 -0.65
C VAL A 246 12.45 -4.93 -1.02
N ARG A 247 12.50 -5.29 -2.30
CA ARG A 247 13.08 -6.56 -2.76
C ARG A 247 14.28 -6.30 -3.66
N SER A 248 15.41 -6.92 -3.32
CA SER A 248 16.63 -6.80 -4.13
C SER A 248 16.40 -7.15 -5.62
N ASP A 249 15.55 -8.14 -5.94
CA ASP A 249 15.25 -8.49 -7.33
C ASP A 249 14.40 -7.43 -8.06
N SER A 250 13.44 -6.76 -7.40
CA SER A 250 12.68 -5.68 -8.06
C SER A 250 13.54 -4.42 -8.18
N THR A 251 14.32 -4.08 -7.15
CA THR A 251 15.29 -2.98 -7.16
C THR A 251 16.29 -3.15 -8.31
N ARG A 252 16.90 -4.33 -8.44
CA ARG A 252 17.88 -4.63 -9.50
C ARG A 252 17.29 -4.43 -10.89
N LYS A 253 16.05 -4.88 -11.12
CA LYS A 253 15.37 -4.73 -12.41
C LYS A 253 15.04 -3.27 -12.72
N ARG A 254 14.63 -2.50 -11.69
CA ARG A 254 14.39 -1.06 -11.83
C ARG A 254 15.69 -0.32 -12.19
N LEU A 255 16.79 -0.60 -11.50
CA LEU A 255 18.10 -0.01 -11.79
C LEU A 255 18.60 -0.34 -13.21
N ALA A 256 18.28 -1.53 -13.73
CA ALA A 256 18.61 -1.94 -15.08
C ALA A 256 17.63 -1.42 -16.16
N GLY A 257 16.57 -0.69 -15.77
CA GLY A 257 15.56 -0.17 -16.69
C GLY A 257 14.73 -1.26 -17.40
N VAL A 258 14.63 -2.46 -16.81
CA VAL A 258 13.88 -3.57 -17.42
C VAL A 258 12.55 -3.81 -16.72
N PRO A 259 11.52 -4.29 -17.45
CA PRO A 259 10.27 -4.71 -16.82
C PRO A 259 10.50 -5.81 -15.76
N LEU A 260 9.74 -5.77 -14.67
CA LEU A 260 9.84 -6.75 -13.58
C LEU A 260 9.60 -8.20 -14.02
N THR A 261 8.92 -8.40 -15.16
CA THR A 261 8.62 -9.69 -15.79
C THR A 261 9.78 -10.23 -16.63
N ARG A 262 10.75 -9.39 -17.01
CA ARG A 262 11.89 -9.79 -17.83
C ARG A 262 13.04 -10.29 -16.95
N ARG A 263 13.71 -11.37 -17.37
CA ARG A 263 14.95 -11.84 -16.72
C ARG A 263 16.14 -11.00 -17.18
N LEU A 264 17.03 -10.65 -16.25
CA LEU A 264 18.25 -9.87 -16.49
C LEU A 264 19.41 -10.72 -17.03
N GLY A 265 19.39 -12.03 -16.75
CA GLY A 265 20.53 -12.90 -17.04
C GLY A 265 21.76 -12.55 -16.17
N ASN A 266 22.93 -13.10 -16.52
CA ASN A 266 24.11 -13.02 -15.66
C ASN A 266 24.64 -11.58 -15.43
N GLN A 267 24.43 -10.67 -16.39
CA GLN A 267 24.90 -9.29 -16.28
C GLN A 267 24.21 -8.52 -15.13
N GLY A 268 22.98 -8.88 -14.78
CA GLY A 268 22.28 -8.28 -13.63
C GLY A 268 22.89 -8.64 -12.27
N TYR A 269 23.70 -9.70 -12.21
CA TYR A 269 24.24 -10.27 -10.97
C TYR A 269 25.76 -10.12 -10.83
N LEU A 270 26.36 -9.21 -11.61
CA LEU A 270 27.75 -8.79 -11.40
C LEU A 270 27.92 -8.16 -10.00
N ALA A 271 29.15 -8.16 -9.49
CA ALA A 271 29.46 -7.65 -8.14
C ALA A 271 29.04 -6.19 -7.98
N GLU A 272 29.41 -5.33 -8.93
CA GLU A 272 29.05 -3.90 -8.96
C GLU A 272 27.53 -3.70 -8.97
N MET A 273 26.80 -4.46 -9.82
CA MET A 273 25.34 -4.39 -9.85
C MET A 273 24.70 -4.88 -8.55
N THR A 274 25.32 -5.84 -7.87
CA THR A 274 24.87 -6.32 -6.57
C THR A 274 25.05 -5.23 -5.51
N GLU A 275 26.20 -4.59 -5.46
CA GLU A 275 26.49 -3.48 -4.54
C GLU A 275 25.49 -2.34 -4.72
N ARG A 276 25.33 -1.83 -5.95
CA ARG A 276 24.35 -0.79 -6.30
C ARG A 276 22.91 -1.18 -5.94
N THR A 277 22.56 -2.46 -6.11
CA THR A 277 21.23 -2.97 -5.72
C THR A 277 21.00 -2.91 -4.21
N PHE A 278 22.00 -3.30 -3.42
CA PHE A 278 21.89 -3.27 -1.97
C PHE A 278 21.87 -1.84 -1.43
N GLU A 279 22.69 -0.95 -1.98
CA GLU A 279 22.65 0.49 -1.65
C GLU A 279 21.26 1.08 -1.90
N ALA A 280 20.72 0.92 -3.11
CA ALA A 280 19.37 1.40 -3.43
C ALA A 280 18.27 0.75 -2.56
N LEU A 281 18.44 -0.51 -2.16
CA LEU A 281 17.52 -1.19 -1.24
C LEU A 281 17.56 -0.54 0.15
N TYR A 282 18.75 -0.21 0.67
CA TYR A 282 18.91 0.45 1.96
C TYR A 282 18.35 1.87 1.95
N GLU A 283 18.58 2.61 0.87
CA GLU A 283 18.02 3.95 0.67
C GLU A 283 16.48 3.92 0.60
N GLU A 284 15.92 3.00 -0.17
CA GLU A 284 14.47 2.85 -0.27
C GLU A 284 13.85 2.44 1.08
N ALA A 285 14.48 1.51 1.81
CA ALA A 285 14.05 1.13 3.15
C ALA A 285 14.08 2.33 4.12
N LEU A 286 15.19 3.07 4.16
CA LEU A 286 15.31 4.25 5.03
C LEU A 286 14.28 5.33 4.68
N ALA A 287 14.08 5.60 3.40
CA ALA A 287 13.10 6.58 2.93
C ALA A 287 11.67 6.19 3.30
N ALA A 288 11.31 4.91 3.15
CA ALA A 288 9.99 4.41 3.53
C ALA A 288 9.76 4.48 5.05
N LEU A 289 10.75 4.09 5.86
CA LEU A 289 10.67 4.20 7.33
C LEU A 289 10.51 5.65 7.78
N ARG A 290 11.27 6.58 7.20
CA ARG A 290 11.13 8.03 7.46
C ARG A 290 9.81 8.62 7.00
N ALA A 291 9.13 7.96 6.05
CA ALA A 291 7.79 8.31 5.63
C ALA A 291 6.70 7.76 6.58
N GLY A 292 7.08 7.04 7.64
CA GLY A 292 6.15 6.43 8.59
C GLY A 292 5.69 5.02 8.21
N GLN A 293 6.21 4.45 7.11
CA GLN A 293 5.81 3.12 6.66
C GLN A 293 6.75 2.04 7.19
N SER A 294 6.21 0.99 7.81
CA SER A 294 6.96 -0.24 8.12
C SER A 294 7.55 -0.87 6.86
N VAL A 295 8.73 -1.49 6.99
CA VAL A 295 9.45 -2.06 5.85
C VAL A 295 9.77 -3.53 6.07
N LEU A 296 9.58 -4.32 5.02
CA LEU A 296 10.10 -5.67 4.87
C LEU A 296 11.18 -5.70 3.80
N ALA A 297 12.43 -5.84 4.21
CA ALA A 297 13.57 -5.96 3.30
C ALA A 297 13.77 -7.43 2.90
N ASP A 298 13.57 -7.76 1.62
CA ASP A 298 13.73 -9.11 1.04
C ASP A 298 14.96 -9.19 0.14
N ALA A 299 16.02 -9.78 0.67
CA ALA A 299 17.24 -10.07 -0.06
C ALA A 299 17.86 -11.37 0.43
N VAL A 300 18.90 -11.85 -0.26
CA VAL A 300 19.59 -13.08 0.17
C VAL A 300 20.29 -12.86 1.50
N PHE A 301 20.85 -11.67 1.73
CA PHE A 301 21.59 -11.31 2.95
C PHE A 301 22.69 -12.32 3.34
N ALA A 302 23.36 -12.91 2.34
CA ALA A 302 24.38 -13.93 2.53
C ALA A 302 25.60 -13.43 3.32
N LYS A 303 26.03 -12.19 3.06
CA LYS A 303 27.22 -11.61 3.71
C LYS A 303 26.88 -11.04 5.09
N PRO A 304 27.68 -11.30 6.15
CA PRO A 304 27.50 -10.68 7.46
C PRO A 304 27.44 -9.14 7.42
N GLU A 305 28.20 -8.52 6.53
CA GLU A 305 28.17 -7.07 6.33
C GLU A 305 26.82 -6.56 5.80
N SER A 306 26.19 -7.30 4.89
CA SER A 306 24.87 -6.93 4.35
C SER A 306 23.76 -7.01 5.41
N ARG A 307 23.90 -7.92 6.38
CA ARG A 307 23.01 -8.04 7.55
C ARG A 307 23.19 -6.88 8.53
N ARG A 308 24.44 -6.63 8.93
CA ARG A 308 24.80 -5.47 9.78
C ARG A 308 24.39 -4.13 9.15
N THR A 309 24.46 -4.01 7.83
CA THR A 309 24.09 -2.76 7.15
C THR A 309 22.57 -2.53 7.15
N ILE A 310 21.75 -3.56 6.94
CA ILE A 310 20.28 -3.41 7.04
C ILE A 310 19.84 -3.15 8.48
N GLU A 311 20.52 -3.72 9.48
CA GLU A 311 20.30 -3.40 10.90
C GLU A 311 20.53 -1.91 11.18
N ARG A 312 21.66 -1.36 10.72
CA ARG A 312 21.95 0.07 10.85
C ARG A 312 20.95 0.99 10.15
N VAL A 313 20.21 0.49 9.15
CA VAL A 313 19.12 1.28 8.54
C VAL A 313 18.00 1.51 9.55
N ALA A 314 17.68 0.51 10.39
CA ALA A 314 16.71 0.67 11.48
C ALA A 314 17.21 1.69 12.50
N ASP A 315 18.47 1.59 12.91
CA ASP A 315 19.09 2.55 13.86
C ASP A 315 19.04 3.98 13.32
N LYS A 316 19.40 4.19 12.05
CA LYS A 316 19.34 5.50 11.37
C LYS A 316 17.92 6.07 11.26
N ALA A 317 16.91 5.20 11.22
CA ALA A 317 15.51 5.60 11.22
C ALA A 317 14.92 5.73 12.63
N GLY A 318 15.63 5.27 13.67
CA GLY A 318 15.14 5.25 15.04
C GLY A 318 13.99 4.25 15.26
N VAL A 319 13.98 3.13 14.53
CA VAL A 319 12.89 2.15 14.56
C VAL A 319 13.35 0.77 15.05
N PRO A 320 12.46 -0.07 15.60
CA PRO A 320 12.80 -1.45 15.94
C PRO A 320 13.21 -2.28 14.72
N PHE A 321 14.20 -3.16 14.91
CA PHE A 321 14.66 -4.13 13.92
C PHE A 321 14.28 -5.57 14.28
N THR A 322 13.96 -6.39 13.29
CA THR A 322 13.89 -7.85 13.45
C THR A 322 14.46 -8.55 12.22
N GLY A 323 15.46 -9.41 12.42
CA GLY A 323 16.05 -10.23 11.36
C GLY A 323 15.46 -11.64 11.37
N LEU A 324 14.94 -12.08 10.21
CA LEU A 324 14.42 -13.42 9.98
C LEU A 324 15.27 -14.12 8.92
N TRP A 325 15.75 -15.32 9.19
CA TRP A 325 16.50 -16.15 8.25
C TRP A 325 15.71 -17.40 7.87
N LEU A 326 15.24 -17.48 6.63
CA LEU A 326 14.52 -18.65 6.14
C LEU A 326 15.47 -19.69 5.58
N GLU A 327 15.27 -20.93 6.00
CA GLU A 327 16.01 -22.11 5.53
C GLU A 327 15.05 -23.25 5.13
N ALA A 328 15.57 -24.16 4.32
CA ALA A 328 14.92 -25.41 3.92
C ALA A 328 16.00 -26.37 3.39
N PRO A 329 15.75 -27.68 3.37
CA PRO A 329 16.60 -28.66 2.69
C PRO A 329 16.90 -28.26 1.23
N ALA A 330 18.11 -28.54 0.77
CA ALA A 330 18.60 -28.16 -0.56
C ALA A 330 17.70 -28.70 -1.68
N GLU A 331 17.18 -29.91 -1.51
CA GLU A 331 16.29 -30.59 -2.45
C GLU A 331 14.96 -29.84 -2.59
N ILE A 332 14.41 -29.36 -1.46
CA ILE A 332 13.18 -28.56 -1.45
C ILE A 332 13.43 -27.20 -2.10
N MET A 333 14.55 -26.56 -1.81
CA MET A 333 14.92 -25.29 -2.43
C MET A 333 15.10 -25.43 -3.94
N ALA A 334 15.78 -26.49 -4.40
CA ALA A 334 16.00 -26.77 -5.81
C ALA A 334 14.67 -26.99 -6.55
N ARG A 335 13.78 -27.84 -6.01
CA ARG A 335 12.44 -28.06 -6.56
C ARG A 335 11.64 -26.75 -6.66
N ARG A 336 11.66 -25.94 -5.59
CA ARG A 336 10.98 -24.63 -5.59
C ARG A 336 11.53 -23.69 -6.62
N VAL A 337 12.82 -23.71 -6.92
CA VAL A 337 13.43 -22.82 -7.91
C VAL A 337 13.08 -23.26 -9.33
N THR A 338 12.99 -24.57 -9.60
CA THR A 338 12.65 -25.10 -10.93
C THR A 338 11.17 -24.98 -11.28
N GLU A 339 10.26 -25.18 -10.32
CA GLU A 339 8.80 -25.18 -10.55
C GLU A 339 8.16 -23.78 -10.68
N ARG A 340 8.91 -22.70 -10.43
CA ARG A 340 8.36 -21.33 -10.44
C ARG A 340 8.04 -20.84 -11.86
N GLN A 341 6.74 -20.68 -12.18
CA GLN A 341 6.30 -20.17 -13.49
C GLN A 341 6.19 -18.64 -13.59
N ARG A 342 6.00 -17.90 -12.48
CA ARG A 342 5.84 -16.42 -12.49
C ARG A 342 6.47 -15.77 -11.25
N ASN A 343 7.75 -15.43 -11.31
CA ASN A 343 8.47 -14.75 -10.21
C ASN A 343 9.40 -13.66 -10.76
N VAL A 344 9.62 -12.60 -9.97
CA VAL A 344 10.55 -11.51 -10.25
C VAL A 344 12.01 -11.96 -10.08
N SER A 345 12.27 -13.01 -9.30
CA SER A 345 13.63 -13.54 -9.10
C SER A 345 14.16 -14.30 -10.32
N ASP A 346 15.41 -14.06 -10.69
CA ASP A 346 16.06 -14.77 -11.81
C ASP A 346 16.86 -16.01 -11.36
N ALA A 347 16.78 -16.37 -10.08
CA ALA A 347 17.46 -17.55 -9.54
C ALA A 347 17.01 -18.84 -10.28
N ASN A 348 17.99 -19.65 -10.67
CA ASN A 348 17.81 -21.00 -11.25
C ASN A 348 18.62 -22.03 -10.44
N ALA A 349 18.53 -23.32 -10.80
CA ALA A 349 19.22 -24.39 -10.08
C ALA A 349 20.75 -24.18 -9.99
N LYS A 350 21.37 -23.58 -11.01
CA LYS A 350 22.81 -23.25 -11.03
C LYS A 350 23.16 -22.16 -10.01
N ILE A 351 22.35 -21.09 -9.94
CA ILE A 351 22.51 -20.01 -8.97
C ILE A 351 22.33 -20.54 -7.54
N LEU A 352 21.35 -21.42 -7.32
CA LEU A 352 21.18 -22.08 -6.02
C LEU A 352 22.40 -22.93 -5.66
N GLY A 353 22.92 -23.73 -6.58
CA GLY A 353 24.13 -24.53 -6.35
C GLY A 353 25.32 -23.68 -5.91
N GLN A 354 25.52 -22.51 -6.53
CA GLN A 354 26.56 -21.55 -6.12
C GLN A 354 26.28 -20.94 -4.74
N GLN A 355 25.02 -20.62 -4.44
CA GLN A 355 24.64 -20.03 -3.16
C GLN A 355 24.82 -21.01 -1.98
N LEU A 356 24.66 -22.31 -2.23
CA LEU A 356 24.88 -23.34 -1.21
C LEU A 356 26.35 -23.46 -0.79
N THR A 357 27.30 -22.97 -1.60
CA THR A 357 28.72 -22.95 -1.26
C THR A 357 29.17 -21.65 -0.60
N TYR A 358 28.26 -20.72 -0.33
CA TYR A 358 28.61 -19.46 0.31
C TYR A 358 29.03 -19.69 1.76
N ASP A 359 30.11 -19.04 2.17
CA ASP A 359 30.37 -18.81 3.58
C ASP A 359 29.41 -17.72 4.07
N LEU A 360 28.39 -18.15 4.82
CA LEU A 360 27.38 -17.26 5.36
C LEU A 360 27.83 -16.55 6.63
N GLY A 361 28.94 -16.98 7.24
CA GLY A 361 29.29 -16.66 8.62
C GLY A 361 28.20 -17.05 9.62
N GLU A 362 28.25 -16.45 10.80
CA GLU A 362 27.23 -16.65 11.82
C GLU A 362 25.91 -15.95 11.44
N ILE A 363 24.80 -16.67 11.59
CA ILE A 363 23.44 -16.16 11.38
C ILE A 363 22.83 -15.86 12.74
N GLU A 364 22.90 -14.58 13.14
CA GLU A 364 22.33 -14.06 14.40
C GLU A 364 20.82 -13.79 14.33
N TRP A 365 20.24 -13.89 13.12
CA TRP A 365 18.82 -13.69 12.87
C TRP A 365 17.99 -14.92 13.27
N PHE A 366 16.71 -14.70 13.62
CA PHE A 366 15.81 -15.79 13.97
C PHE A 366 15.63 -16.75 12.79
N ARG A 367 16.01 -18.01 12.99
CA ARG A 367 15.90 -19.04 11.96
C ARG A 367 14.47 -19.57 11.88
N ILE A 368 13.97 -19.72 10.66
CA ILE A 368 12.65 -20.28 10.38
C ILE A 368 12.83 -21.40 9.35
N ASP A 369 12.53 -22.63 9.75
CA ASP A 369 12.38 -23.72 8.80
C ASP A 369 11.11 -23.51 7.97
N SER A 370 11.30 -23.38 6.66
CA SER A 370 10.24 -23.17 5.68
C SER A 370 9.86 -24.45 4.95
N SER A 371 10.38 -25.61 5.33
CA SER A 371 10.12 -26.90 4.69
C SER A 371 8.66 -27.34 4.79
N GLY A 372 8.00 -27.00 5.90
CA GLY A 372 6.64 -27.37 6.23
C GLY A 372 5.53 -26.56 5.54
N PRO A 373 4.27 -26.73 6.00
CA PRO A 373 3.12 -26.03 5.49
C PRO A 373 3.26 -24.50 5.55
N ARG A 374 2.70 -23.86 4.53
CA ARG A 374 2.74 -22.40 4.38
C ARG A 374 2.25 -21.67 5.63
N GLN A 375 1.08 -22.06 6.14
CA GLN A 375 0.44 -21.40 7.28
C GLN A 375 1.28 -21.48 8.55
N GLU A 376 1.94 -22.62 8.82
CA GLU A 376 2.81 -22.80 9.98
C GLU A 376 4.04 -21.90 9.91
N THR A 377 4.68 -21.81 8.74
CA THR A 377 5.81 -20.89 8.55
C THR A 377 5.37 -19.44 8.80
N LEU A 378 4.20 -19.02 8.29
CA LEU A 378 3.68 -17.68 8.51
C LEU A 378 3.40 -17.42 10.00
N LYS A 379 2.78 -18.37 10.69
CA LYS A 379 2.52 -18.29 12.14
C LYS A 379 3.82 -18.14 12.93
N ALA A 380 4.86 -18.90 12.58
CA ALA A 380 6.18 -18.75 13.21
C ALA A 380 6.78 -17.36 12.96
N GLY A 381 6.69 -16.86 11.72
CA GLY A 381 7.13 -15.50 11.37
C GLY A 381 6.41 -14.41 12.16
N LEU A 382 5.08 -14.51 12.29
CA LEU A 382 4.25 -13.59 13.07
C LEU A 382 4.63 -13.62 14.57
N GLY A 383 4.78 -14.81 15.14
CA GLY A 383 5.18 -14.95 16.55
C GLY A 383 6.54 -14.33 16.85
N LEU A 384 7.52 -14.48 15.94
CA LEU A 384 8.85 -13.89 16.11
C LEU A 384 8.88 -12.36 16.00
N ILE A 385 7.88 -11.76 15.36
CA ILE A 385 7.76 -10.30 15.25
C ILE A 385 6.77 -9.73 16.27
N GLY A 386 6.29 -10.55 17.20
CA GLY A 386 5.40 -10.15 18.29
C GLY A 386 3.94 -9.94 17.86
N LEU A 387 3.50 -10.59 16.78
CA LEU A 387 2.13 -10.55 16.31
C LEU A 387 1.49 -11.94 16.47
N GLU A 388 0.29 -12.00 17.02
CA GLU A 388 -0.49 -13.23 17.07
C GLU A 388 -1.37 -13.33 15.82
N THR A 389 -1.59 -14.55 15.34
CA THR A 389 -2.65 -14.83 14.37
C THR A 389 -3.99 -14.72 15.10
N GLY A 390 -4.50 -13.50 15.27
CA GLY A 390 -5.95 -13.32 15.38
C GLY A 390 -6.56 -13.86 14.09
N VAL A 391 -7.51 -14.79 14.21
CA VAL A 391 -8.33 -15.21 13.08
C VAL A 391 -8.96 -13.94 12.52
N ALA A 392 -8.57 -13.59 11.28
CA ALA A 392 -9.14 -12.49 10.54
C ALA A 392 -10.64 -12.74 10.28
#